data_AF-A0A3Q3K6R4-F1
#
_entry.id   AF-A0A3Q3K6R4-F1
#
_cell.length_a   1.000
_cell.length_b   1.000
_cell.length_c   1.000
_cell.angle_alpha   90.00
_cell.angle_beta   90.00
_cell.angle_gamma   90.00
#
_symmetry.space_group_name_H-M   'P 1'
#
loop_
_entity.id
_entity.type
_entity.pdbx_description
1 polymer ?
#
loop_
_entity_poly.entity_id
_entity_poly.type
_entity_poly.pdbx_seq_one_letter_code
_entity_poly.pdbx_strand_id
1 'polypeptide(L)'
;MWSFFFFILIWFSTTQAVTLTDYCEDVPDKCHDRGGSWTRCYEGRITNCTFRRRFQSPSFRQRVNSSQPAEVGPTPDHKVYIPSSALQRSKAVSEEEVLLVATVISSTYFKLSPPQTKARGGAPIHKQSGTVMGGLVLLVKAGAHSVRNLTEPIKLTFRHHKKVETGTCVFWQELSLKEGTGYWSKDGCETSDSGAEFICTCNHLSFFAVLVNPILSVDERNSMALGYITYIGSALSILFLIISLIIFICLRRHRPEKVIGVHMQLAVALLCLHLSFLLSTLIVWLQKENVEQWVCKALGFFLHWALLATFSWMLLEGFHLYLLLVRVFNIYVRRYLLKLSLVGWGLPTLIAVVCGISGVYGKYSLELRDTKNRNSTVQMCWMSSEFPQRLVVSFITTVAFPCLVILYNSCMLGVVVFKLWKLRQGNGSTESRSSGKKMTREKGLWKDCATVLGLSCVLGLPWGLASTTYLSLPGIYIFTILNSLQGVFVFLWSVALTYKSRSDNNSSLRDQSTQKMMTTSFSN
;
A
#
# COMPACT_ATOMS: atom_id res chain seq x y z
N MET A 1 20.31 60.25 12.93
CA MET A 1 21.73 59.98 12.62
C MET A 1 22.39 58.96 13.57
N TRP A 2 21.64 58.03 14.19
CA TRP A 2 22.20 57.01 15.10
C TRP A 2 21.60 55.60 14.92
N SER A 3 20.85 55.36 13.83
CA SER A 3 20.27 54.04 13.50
C SER A 3 20.85 53.42 12.22
N PHE A 4 21.73 54.14 11.52
CA PHE A 4 22.41 53.67 10.31
C PHE A 4 23.83 53.12 10.56
N PHE A 5 24.40 53.32 11.76
CA PHE A 5 25.74 52.85 12.10
C PHE A 5 25.76 51.42 12.70
N PHE A 6 24.62 50.90 13.16
CA PHE A 6 24.55 49.56 13.75
C PHE A 6 24.47 48.44 12.70
N PHE A 7 24.02 48.75 11.48
CA PHE A 7 23.96 47.76 10.39
C PHE A 7 25.27 47.60 9.62
N ILE A 8 26.25 48.49 9.82
CA ILE A 8 27.58 48.41 9.17
C ILE A 8 28.58 47.63 10.04
N LEU A 9 28.35 47.54 11.36
CA LEU A 9 29.22 46.79 12.29
C LEU A 9 28.86 45.30 12.44
N ILE A 10 27.67 44.87 12.01
CA ILE A 10 27.34 43.43 11.93
C ILE A 10 27.89 42.80 10.63
N TRP A 11 28.31 43.61 9.66
CA TRP A 11 28.94 43.14 8.42
C TRP A 11 30.47 43.00 8.50
N PHE A 12 31.09 43.47 9.59
CA PHE A 12 32.54 43.37 9.83
C PHE A 12 32.84 42.69 11.16
N SER A 13 32.45 41.43 11.30
CA SER A 13 32.96 40.53 12.36
C SER A 13 32.75 39.08 11.95
N THR A 14 33.58 38.62 11.02
CA THR A 14 34.25 37.31 10.98
C THR A 14 34.81 37.09 9.57
N THR A 15 35.79 37.90 9.17
CA THR A 15 36.83 37.38 8.26
C THR A 15 37.74 36.49 9.09
N GLN A 16 37.24 35.32 9.48
CA GLN A 16 38.15 34.21 9.72
C GLN A 16 38.66 33.81 8.34
N ALA A 17 39.97 33.95 8.15
CA ALA A 17 40.68 33.24 7.12
C ALA A 17 40.47 31.73 7.38
N VAL A 18 39.40 31.17 6.81
CA VAL A 18 39.16 29.73 6.83
C VAL A 18 40.13 29.14 5.81
N THR A 19 41.25 28.65 6.31
CA THR A 19 42.02 27.62 5.63
C THR A 19 41.04 26.54 5.16
N LEU A 20 41.02 26.32 3.85
CA LEU A 20 40.00 25.57 3.12
C LEU A 20 40.15 24.05 3.39
N THR A 21 39.93 23.60 4.62
CA THR A 21 39.80 22.17 4.94
C THR A 21 38.45 21.66 4.45
N ASP A 22 38.47 20.87 3.38
CA ASP A 22 37.30 20.16 2.88
C ASP A 22 37.00 18.97 3.82
N TYR A 23 35.93 19.05 4.61
CA TYR A 23 35.48 17.92 5.43
C TYR A 23 34.86 16.83 4.56
N CYS A 24 35.17 15.56 4.83
CA CYS A 24 34.70 14.43 4.04
C CYS A 24 33.17 14.32 3.98
N GLU A 25 32.51 14.72 5.07
CA GLU A 25 31.06 14.73 5.22
C GLU A 25 30.38 15.72 4.28
N ASP A 26 31.05 16.82 3.94
CA ASP A 26 30.50 17.88 3.06
C ASP A 26 30.79 17.63 1.57
N VAL A 27 31.63 16.63 1.25
CA VAL A 27 32.07 16.35 -0.14
C VAL A 27 30.92 15.95 -1.07
N PRO A 28 29.97 15.06 -0.67
CA PRO A 28 28.85 14.69 -1.53
C PRO A 28 28.06 15.92 -2.00
N ASP A 29 27.66 16.78 -1.07
CA ASP A 29 26.85 17.98 -1.36
C ASP A 29 27.62 18.97 -2.26
N LYS A 30 28.88 19.27 -1.91
CA LYS A 30 29.73 20.17 -2.72
C LYS A 30 29.95 19.68 -4.15
N CYS A 31 30.00 18.36 -4.35
CA CYS A 31 30.18 17.78 -5.67
C CYS A 31 28.86 17.65 -6.46
N HIS A 32 27.73 17.52 -5.77
CA HIS A 32 26.42 17.45 -6.42
C HIS A 32 25.99 18.81 -6.99
N ASP A 33 26.24 19.91 -6.28
CA ASP A 33 25.78 21.25 -6.64
C ASP A 33 26.56 21.90 -7.81
N ARG A 34 27.77 21.39 -8.12
CA ARG A 34 28.69 22.07 -9.04
C ARG A 34 28.39 21.92 -10.53
N GLY A 35 27.43 21.08 -10.91
CA GLY A 35 27.16 20.71 -12.29
C GLY A 35 28.30 19.87 -12.90
N GLY A 36 27.96 18.80 -13.62
CA GLY A 36 28.95 17.87 -14.19
C GLY A 36 28.81 16.42 -13.69
N SER A 37 29.85 15.59 -13.90
CA SER A 37 29.96 14.27 -13.27
C SER A 37 30.32 14.40 -11.80
N TRP A 38 29.29 14.45 -10.96
CA TRP A 38 29.44 14.57 -9.51
C TRP A 38 30.20 13.38 -8.93
N THR A 39 30.04 12.19 -9.53
CA THR A 39 30.74 10.95 -9.12
C THR A 39 32.26 11.10 -9.25
N ARG A 40 32.74 11.68 -10.35
CA ARG A 40 34.18 11.97 -10.56
C ARG A 40 34.70 13.05 -9.62
N CYS A 41 33.89 14.08 -9.34
CA CYS A 41 34.23 15.09 -8.33
C CYS A 41 34.39 14.43 -6.96
N TYR A 42 33.44 13.56 -6.59
CA TYR A 42 33.43 12.87 -5.30
C TYR A 42 34.65 11.96 -5.16
N GLU A 43 34.92 11.10 -6.15
CA GLU A 43 36.10 10.22 -6.19
C GLU A 43 37.43 10.98 -6.07
N GLY A 44 37.50 12.21 -6.60
CA GLY A 44 38.71 13.04 -6.53
C GLY A 44 38.89 13.74 -5.19
N ARG A 45 37.81 14.18 -4.54
CA ARG A 45 37.87 14.91 -3.28
C ARG A 45 37.92 14.00 -2.06
N ILE A 46 37.32 12.81 -2.12
CA ILE A 46 37.28 11.87 -0.99
C ILE A 46 38.67 11.34 -0.59
N THR A 47 39.64 11.38 -1.51
CA THR A 47 41.02 10.97 -1.22
C THR A 47 41.76 11.97 -0.33
N ASN A 48 41.42 13.27 -0.42
CA ASN A 48 42.17 14.37 0.21
C ASN A 48 41.39 15.10 1.33
N CYS A 49 40.14 14.74 1.59
CA CYS A 49 39.30 15.40 2.60
C CYS A 49 39.74 15.05 4.05
N THR A 50 39.33 15.86 5.02
CA THR A 50 39.60 15.64 6.45
C THR A 50 38.36 15.15 7.19
N PHE A 51 38.46 14.10 8.00
CA PHE A 51 37.35 13.63 8.84
C PHE A 51 37.21 14.47 10.12
N ARG A 52 35.99 14.79 10.54
CA ARG A 52 35.78 15.44 11.84
C ARG A 52 36.01 14.43 12.97
N ARG A 53 36.82 14.80 13.97
CA ARG A 53 37.16 13.94 15.14
C ARG A 53 35.95 13.43 15.96
N ARG A 54 34.74 13.97 15.74
CA ARG A 54 33.53 13.67 16.54
C ARG A 54 32.52 12.76 15.84
N PHE A 55 32.70 12.45 14.56
CA PHE A 55 31.79 11.61 13.78
C PHE A 55 32.55 10.39 13.24
N GLN A 56 32.09 9.18 13.59
CA GLN A 56 32.45 7.97 12.86
C GLN A 56 31.71 8.00 11.53
N SER A 57 32.25 8.73 10.55
CA SER A 57 31.74 8.69 9.18
C SER A 57 31.87 7.26 8.63
N PRO A 58 30.89 6.72 7.89
CA PRO A 58 30.88 5.34 7.36
C PRO A 58 31.85 5.19 6.18
N SER A 59 33.14 5.36 6.48
CA SER A 59 34.21 5.51 5.50
C SER A 59 35.52 4.96 6.04
N PHE A 60 36.13 4.08 5.26
CA PHE A 60 37.46 3.52 5.47
C PHE A 60 38.42 4.15 4.48
N ARG A 61 39.56 4.67 4.96
CA ARG A 61 40.63 5.23 4.13
C ARG A 61 41.99 4.88 4.73
N GLN A 62 42.76 4.06 4.02
CA GLN A 62 44.09 3.64 4.46
C GLN A 62 44.99 3.32 3.25
N ARG A 63 46.32 3.46 3.42
CA ARG A 63 47.29 2.89 2.50
C ARG A 63 47.48 1.41 2.80
N VAL A 64 47.31 0.57 1.78
CA VAL A 64 47.43 -0.89 1.87
C VAL A 64 48.54 -1.39 0.96
N ASN A 65 49.24 -2.44 1.37
CA ASN A 65 50.27 -3.06 0.56
C ASN A 65 49.65 -3.71 -0.68
N SER A 66 50.13 -3.36 -1.87
CA SER A 66 49.61 -3.89 -3.14
C SER A 66 49.83 -5.39 -3.33
N SER A 67 50.82 -5.98 -2.66
CA SER A 67 51.16 -7.40 -2.78
C SER A 67 50.26 -8.33 -1.96
N GLN A 68 49.43 -7.78 -1.06
CA GLN A 68 48.54 -8.55 -0.18
C GLN A 68 47.07 -8.21 -0.46
N PRO A 69 46.13 -9.16 -0.31
CA PRO A 69 44.71 -8.84 -0.40
C PRO A 69 44.29 -7.94 0.76
N ALA A 70 43.29 -7.09 0.53
CA ALA A 70 42.74 -6.19 1.54
C ALA A 70 41.28 -6.52 1.83
N GLU A 71 40.92 -6.64 3.11
CA GLU A 71 39.53 -6.73 3.57
C GLU A 71 39.19 -5.50 4.41
N VAL A 72 38.13 -4.78 4.03
CA VAL A 72 37.73 -3.52 4.67
C VAL A 72 36.22 -3.50 4.94
N GLY A 73 35.83 -2.93 6.06
CA GLY A 73 34.43 -2.77 6.46
C GLY A 73 34.11 -1.31 6.79
N PRO A 74 33.62 -0.49 5.85
CA PRO A 74 33.29 0.90 6.14
C PRO A 74 32.12 1.05 7.11
N THR A 75 31.28 0.01 7.26
CA THR A 75 30.21 -0.09 8.26
C THR A 75 30.06 -1.54 8.70
N PRO A 76 29.34 -1.84 9.81
CA PRO A 76 29.07 -3.21 10.24
C PRO A 76 28.36 -4.08 9.18
N ASP A 77 27.61 -3.43 8.28
CA ASP A 77 26.76 -4.08 7.28
C ASP A 77 27.41 -4.20 5.90
N HIS A 78 28.55 -3.55 5.68
CA HIS A 78 29.23 -3.55 4.39
C HIS A 78 30.65 -4.05 4.56
N LYS A 79 31.01 -5.13 3.86
CA LYS A 79 32.40 -5.61 3.76
C LYS A 79 32.87 -5.64 2.32
N VAL A 80 34.15 -5.40 2.12
CA VAL A 80 34.79 -5.32 0.80
C VAL A 80 36.08 -6.12 0.88
N TYR A 81 36.21 -7.13 0.04
CA TYR A 81 37.42 -7.91 -0.17
C TYR A 81 37.98 -7.61 -1.56
N ILE A 82 39.24 -7.21 -1.60
CA ILE A 82 39.96 -6.81 -2.81
C ILE A 82 41.18 -7.71 -2.95
N PRO A 83 41.30 -8.49 -4.05
CA PRO A 83 42.47 -9.33 -4.28
C PRO A 83 43.72 -8.48 -4.58
N SER A 84 44.90 -9.02 -4.30
CA SER A 84 46.18 -8.33 -4.58
C SER A 84 46.35 -8.01 -6.06
N SER A 85 45.86 -8.87 -6.96
CA SER A 85 45.84 -8.64 -8.41
C SER A 85 45.13 -7.34 -8.81
N ALA A 86 44.06 -6.96 -8.10
CA ALA A 86 43.36 -5.70 -8.31
C ALA A 86 44.14 -4.49 -7.75
N LEU A 87 44.78 -4.64 -6.59
CA LEU A 87 45.59 -3.59 -5.98
C LEU A 87 46.85 -3.30 -6.80
N GLN A 88 47.53 -4.34 -7.30
CA GLN A 88 48.67 -4.20 -8.21
C GLN A 88 48.32 -3.47 -9.50
N ARG A 89 47.10 -3.66 -10.02
CA ARG A 89 46.63 -2.93 -11.21
C ARG A 89 46.37 -1.45 -10.95
N SER A 90 46.05 -1.09 -9.71
CA SER A 90 45.80 0.30 -9.29
C SER A 90 47.05 1.06 -8.85
N LYS A 91 48.16 0.35 -8.66
CA LYS A 91 49.44 0.87 -8.18
C LYS A 91 50.12 1.76 -9.23
N ALA A 92 50.67 2.88 -8.79
CA ALA A 92 51.59 3.68 -9.60
C ALA A 92 52.94 2.95 -9.71
N VAL A 93 53.64 3.12 -10.83
CA VAL A 93 54.84 2.34 -11.24
C VAL A 93 55.93 2.23 -10.15
N SER A 94 55.97 3.14 -9.16
CA SER A 94 57.00 3.21 -8.11
C SER A 94 56.51 3.03 -6.66
N GLU A 95 55.23 2.75 -6.38
CA GLU A 95 54.71 2.75 -4.98
C GLU A 95 54.34 1.35 -4.49
N GLU A 96 54.88 0.84 -3.39
CA GLU A 96 54.45 -0.47 -2.83
C GLU A 96 53.05 -0.44 -2.20
N GLU A 97 52.61 0.74 -1.77
CA GLU A 97 51.31 0.95 -1.14
C GLU A 97 50.33 1.65 -2.08
N VAL A 98 49.04 1.33 -1.95
CA VAL A 98 47.95 1.98 -2.67
C VAL A 98 46.98 2.58 -1.68
N LEU A 99 46.53 3.81 -1.93
CA LEU A 99 45.43 4.40 -1.17
C LEU A 99 44.12 3.69 -1.51
N LEU A 100 43.55 2.98 -0.54
CA LEU A 100 42.26 2.33 -0.61
C LEU A 100 41.20 3.18 0.12
N VAL A 101 40.11 3.48 -0.57
CA VAL A 101 38.95 4.19 -0.05
C VAL A 101 37.71 3.33 -0.25
N ALA A 102 37.00 3.04 0.84
CA ALA A 102 35.68 2.44 0.81
C ALA A 102 34.72 3.31 1.64
N THR A 103 33.61 3.75 1.07
CA THR A 103 32.67 4.64 1.78
C THR A 103 31.23 4.37 1.37
N VAL A 104 30.32 4.53 2.32
CA VAL A 104 28.89 4.36 2.08
C VAL A 104 28.24 5.75 1.97
N ILE A 105 27.51 5.97 0.89
CA ILE A 105 26.82 7.22 0.59
C ILE A 105 25.34 6.98 0.30
N SER A 106 24.51 8.02 0.43
CA SER A 106 23.07 7.91 0.19
C SER A 106 22.77 7.68 -1.30
N SER A 107 21.76 6.85 -1.58
CA SER A 107 21.25 6.65 -2.94
C SER A 107 20.57 7.89 -3.54
N THR A 108 20.24 8.89 -2.72
CA THR A 108 19.57 10.14 -3.15
C THR A 108 20.40 10.97 -4.13
N TYR A 109 21.74 10.86 -4.09
CA TYR A 109 22.63 11.55 -5.03
C TYR A 109 22.60 10.94 -6.45
N PHE A 110 22.02 9.75 -6.62
CA PHE A 110 22.02 9.00 -7.88
C PHE A 110 20.69 9.21 -8.63
N LYS A 111 20.69 10.15 -9.58
CA LYS A 111 19.50 10.52 -10.37
C LYS A 111 19.35 9.66 -11.61
N LEU A 112 18.28 8.86 -11.65
CA LEU A 112 17.96 8.00 -12.80
C LEU A 112 17.64 8.83 -14.04
N SER A 113 18.22 8.43 -15.17
CA SER A 113 17.95 9.01 -16.48
C SER A 113 16.50 8.73 -16.94
N PRO A 114 15.85 9.68 -17.64
CA PRO A 114 14.52 9.45 -18.22
C PRO A 114 14.50 8.22 -19.15
N PRO A 115 13.34 7.57 -19.33
CA PRO A 115 13.21 6.48 -20.29
C PRO A 115 13.38 7.02 -21.72
N GLN A 116 14.59 6.90 -22.27
CA GLN A 116 14.83 7.12 -23.70
C GLN A 116 14.57 5.84 -24.48
N THR A 117 13.76 5.93 -25.54
CA THR A 117 13.32 4.81 -26.36
C THR A 117 14.28 4.42 -27.49
N LYS A 118 15.42 5.10 -27.68
CA LYS A 118 16.53 4.72 -28.57
C LYS A 118 17.63 5.79 -28.55
N ALA A 119 18.88 5.40 -28.31
CA ALA A 119 20.04 6.14 -28.80
C ALA A 119 20.42 5.62 -30.19
N ARG A 120 20.82 6.52 -31.08
CA ARG A 120 21.19 6.25 -32.47
C ARG A 120 22.40 5.31 -32.51
N GLY A 121 22.18 4.01 -32.81
CA GLY A 121 23.22 3.06 -33.20
C GLY A 121 23.87 2.18 -32.12
N GLY A 122 23.29 2.00 -30.93
CA GLY A 122 23.85 1.15 -29.86
C GLY A 122 22.91 0.04 -29.37
N ALA A 123 23.50 -1.06 -28.87
CA ALA A 123 22.81 -2.22 -28.27
C ALA A 123 21.79 -1.82 -27.17
N PRO A 124 20.76 -2.65 -26.90
CA PRO A 124 19.73 -2.35 -25.91
C PRO A 124 20.32 -2.15 -24.51
N ILE A 125 20.00 -1.00 -23.88
CA ILE A 125 20.40 -0.70 -22.50
C ILE A 125 19.53 -1.54 -21.55
N HIS A 126 20.11 -2.56 -20.92
CA HIS A 126 19.46 -3.33 -19.87
C HIS A 126 19.32 -2.47 -18.59
N LYS A 127 18.19 -1.78 -18.44
CA LYS A 127 17.86 -1.04 -17.21
C LYS A 127 17.35 -2.01 -16.14
N GLN A 128 18.00 -2.06 -14.99
CA GLN A 128 17.47 -2.76 -13.81
C GLN A 128 16.49 -1.86 -13.06
N SER A 129 15.33 -2.42 -12.70
CA SER A 129 14.28 -1.73 -11.93
C SER A 129 14.23 -2.30 -10.52
N GLY A 130 14.18 -1.45 -9.50
CA GLY A 130 14.19 -1.85 -8.10
C GLY A 130 14.55 -0.68 -7.18
N THR A 131 14.40 -0.89 -5.87
CA THR A 131 14.79 0.09 -4.85
C THR A 131 16.18 -0.25 -4.32
N VAL A 132 17.04 0.75 -4.11
CA VAL A 132 18.35 0.53 -3.49
C VAL A 132 18.17 0.08 -2.03
N MET A 133 18.73 -1.09 -1.70
CA MET A 133 18.69 -1.66 -0.35
C MET A 133 19.24 -0.68 0.69
N GLY A 134 18.45 -0.41 1.73
CA GLY A 134 18.83 0.52 2.80
C GLY A 134 18.97 1.99 2.37
N GLY A 135 18.76 2.31 1.09
CA GLY A 135 19.05 3.65 0.55
C GLY A 135 20.54 3.99 0.54
N LEU A 136 21.42 2.98 0.53
CA LEU A 136 22.86 3.15 0.65
C LEU A 136 23.59 2.58 -0.57
N VAL A 137 24.67 3.27 -0.98
CA VAL A 137 25.52 2.93 -2.12
C VAL A 137 26.96 2.90 -1.62
N LEU A 138 27.67 1.81 -1.93
CA LEU A 138 29.04 1.55 -1.50
C LEU A 138 30.02 1.95 -2.62
N LEU A 139 30.81 2.99 -2.39
CA LEU A 139 31.95 3.33 -3.24
C LEU A 139 33.17 2.50 -2.84
N VAL A 140 33.85 1.91 -3.82
CA VAL A 140 35.18 1.32 -3.66
C VAL A 140 36.13 1.93 -4.68
N LYS A 141 37.25 2.49 -4.20
CA LYS A 141 38.30 3.09 -5.04
C LYS A 141 39.69 2.71 -4.52
N ALA A 142 40.56 2.25 -5.40
CA ALA A 142 41.96 2.00 -5.12
C ALA A 142 42.83 2.78 -6.11
N GLY A 143 43.77 3.58 -5.59
CA GLY A 143 44.70 4.35 -6.41
C GLY A 143 44.07 5.48 -7.22
N ALA A 144 44.82 6.00 -8.18
CA ALA A 144 44.41 7.15 -9.00
C ALA A 144 43.68 6.75 -10.30
N HIS A 145 43.88 5.53 -10.79
CA HIS A 145 43.35 5.07 -12.07
C HIS A 145 42.08 4.22 -11.91
N SER A 146 41.18 4.29 -12.88
CA SER A 146 39.98 3.43 -12.90
C SER A 146 40.37 1.98 -13.16
N VAL A 147 40.00 1.08 -12.25
CA VAL A 147 40.29 -0.36 -12.35
C VAL A 147 39.08 -1.09 -12.93
N ARG A 148 39.27 -1.76 -14.08
CA ARG A 148 38.23 -2.53 -14.77
C ARG A 148 38.81 -3.83 -15.34
N ASN A 149 37.94 -4.75 -15.76
CA ASN A 149 38.29 -6.04 -16.39
C ASN A 149 39.26 -6.88 -15.55
N LEU A 150 39.02 -6.96 -14.25
CA LEU A 150 39.78 -7.79 -13.32
C LEU A 150 39.54 -9.28 -13.63
N THR A 151 40.63 -10.05 -13.71
CA THR A 151 40.56 -11.51 -13.87
C THR A 151 40.07 -12.18 -12.59
N GLU A 152 40.51 -11.69 -11.43
CA GLU A 152 39.98 -12.05 -10.12
C GLU A 152 39.03 -10.95 -9.64
N PRO A 153 37.72 -11.22 -9.50
CA PRO A 153 36.75 -10.20 -9.11
C PRO A 153 36.90 -9.79 -7.65
N ILE A 154 36.53 -8.54 -7.35
CA ILE A 154 36.35 -8.09 -5.98
C ILE A 154 35.08 -8.74 -5.40
N LYS A 155 35.05 -8.91 -4.07
CA LYS A 155 33.88 -9.45 -3.37
C LYS A 155 33.34 -8.40 -2.41
N LEU A 156 32.06 -8.05 -2.57
CA LEU A 156 31.34 -7.11 -1.72
C LEU A 156 30.28 -7.88 -0.96
N THR A 157 30.16 -7.64 0.34
CA THR A 157 29.13 -8.25 1.18
C THR A 157 28.24 -7.17 1.75
N PHE A 158 26.94 -7.29 1.50
CA PHE A 158 25.88 -6.43 2.03
C PHE A 158 25.03 -7.26 3.00
N ARG A 159 25.13 -6.96 4.29
CA ARG A 159 24.34 -7.61 5.33
C ARG A 159 22.97 -6.98 5.43
N HIS A 160 21.95 -7.78 5.68
CA HIS A 160 20.59 -7.29 5.88
C HIS A 160 19.92 -7.94 7.09
N HIS A 161 19.29 -7.13 7.93
CA HIS A 161 18.60 -7.59 9.14
C HIS A 161 17.13 -7.97 8.90
N LYS A 162 16.59 -7.65 7.72
CA LYS A 162 15.23 -8.00 7.31
C LYS A 162 15.29 -9.12 6.28
N LYS A 163 14.32 -10.02 6.28
CA LYS A 163 14.18 -11.01 5.21
C LYS A 163 13.90 -10.28 3.90
N VAL A 164 14.91 -10.21 3.03
CA VAL A 164 14.81 -9.69 1.68
C VAL A 164 15.08 -10.89 0.78
N GLU A 165 14.05 -11.36 0.06
CA GLU A 165 14.10 -12.66 -0.62
C GLU A 165 14.81 -12.63 -1.98
N THR A 166 14.97 -11.45 -2.59
CA THR A 166 15.74 -11.27 -3.83
C THR A 166 16.41 -9.90 -3.87
N GLY A 167 17.70 -9.92 -4.18
CA GLY A 167 18.52 -8.74 -4.42
C GLY A 167 19.35 -8.96 -5.67
N THR A 168 19.59 -7.89 -6.44
CA THR A 168 20.52 -7.91 -7.58
C THR A 168 21.61 -6.88 -7.35
N CYS A 169 22.87 -7.31 -7.37
CA CYS A 169 24.02 -6.44 -7.31
C CYS A 169 24.13 -5.66 -8.62
N VAL A 170 24.29 -4.35 -8.49
CA VAL A 170 24.45 -3.43 -9.60
C VAL A 170 25.56 -2.44 -9.29
N PHE A 171 26.00 -1.73 -10.32
CA PHE A 171 26.82 -0.54 -10.18
C PHE A 171 26.19 0.65 -10.91
N TRP A 172 26.59 1.85 -10.51
CA TRP A 172 26.13 3.08 -11.14
C TRP A 172 26.87 3.35 -12.45
N GLN A 173 26.13 3.48 -13.55
CA GLN A 173 26.64 3.88 -14.85
C GLN A 173 26.09 5.24 -15.26
N GLU A 174 26.97 6.23 -15.32
CA GLU A 174 26.62 7.61 -15.69
C GLU A 174 26.51 7.76 -17.22
N LEU A 175 25.43 8.38 -17.69
CA LEU A 175 25.12 8.56 -19.12
C LEU A 175 25.58 9.91 -19.66
N SER A 176 25.35 10.99 -18.92
CA SER A 176 25.70 12.35 -19.34
C SER A 176 26.59 13.06 -18.32
N LEU A 177 27.79 13.42 -18.77
CA LEU A 177 28.77 14.19 -17.99
C LEU A 177 28.26 15.59 -17.60
N LYS A 178 27.16 16.08 -18.18
CA LYS A 178 26.62 17.44 -17.98
C LYS A 178 25.47 17.52 -16.97
N GLU A 179 24.69 16.43 -16.78
CA GLU A 179 23.50 16.45 -15.92
C GLU A 179 23.59 15.47 -14.73
N GLY A 180 24.67 14.70 -14.62
CA GLY A 180 24.89 13.78 -13.50
C GLY A 180 23.89 12.62 -13.44
N THR A 181 23.18 12.35 -14.55
CA THR A 181 22.17 11.28 -14.63
C THR A 181 22.77 9.98 -15.15
N GLY A 182 22.20 8.86 -14.71
CA GLY A 182 22.71 7.53 -15.04
C GLY A 182 21.66 6.43 -14.93
N TYR A 183 22.13 5.20 -14.88
CA TYR A 183 21.32 4.00 -14.65
C TYR A 183 22.11 2.95 -13.85
N TRP A 184 21.38 2.04 -13.23
CA TRP A 184 21.94 0.88 -12.56
C TRP A 184 22.20 -0.23 -13.59
N SER A 185 23.46 -0.65 -13.72
CA SER A 185 23.87 -1.75 -14.60
C SER A 185 24.33 -2.96 -13.78
N LYS A 186 24.08 -4.16 -14.31
CA LYS A 186 24.58 -5.44 -13.77
C LYS A 186 25.90 -5.86 -14.43
N ASP A 187 26.36 -5.15 -15.47
CA ASP A 187 27.48 -5.59 -16.30
C ASP A 187 28.76 -5.81 -15.48
N GLY A 188 29.35 -7.00 -15.63
CA GLY A 188 30.56 -7.39 -14.90
C GLY A 188 30.36 -7.68 -13.40
N CYS A 189 29.11 -7.78 -12.94
CA CYS A 189 28.75 -8.13 -11.57
C CYS A 189 27.82 -9.35 -11.48
N GLU A 190 28.15 -10.29 -10.61
CA GLU A 190 27.31 -11.43 -10.25
C GLU A 190 26.82 -11.31 -8.81
N THR A 191 25.67 -11.93 -8.52
CA THR A 191 25.02 -11.86 -7.21
C THR A 191 24.82 -13.27 -6.68
N SER A 192 25.28 -13.51 -5.46
CA SER A 192 25.05 -14.71 -4.69
C SER A 192 24.34 -14.32 -3.40
N ASP A 193 23.28 -15.05 -3.03
CA ASP A 193 22.46 -14.77 -1.86
C ASP A 193 22.65 -15.90 -0.84
N SER A 194 23.15 -15.55 0.34
CA SER A 194 23.35 -16.49 1.46
C SER A 194 22.19 -16.47 2.47
N GLY A 195 21.11 -15.74 2.19
CA GLY A 195 19.91 -15.58 3.01
C GLY A 195 20.01 -14.51 4.11
N ALA A 196 21.21 -14.28 4.66
CA ALA A 196 21.49 -13.20 5.62
C ALA A 196 22.35 -12.07 5.04
N GLU A 197 23.01 -12.34 3.92
CA GLU A 197 23.96 -11.44 3.27
C GLU A 197 23.88 -11.62 1.75
N PHE A 198 23.92 -10.51 1.01
CA PHE A 198 24.15 -10.50 -0.42
C PHE A 198 25.64 -10.38 -0.71
N ILE A 199 26.17 -11.35 -1.46
CA ILE A 199 27.55 -11.40 -1.92
C ILE A 199 27.59 -10.99 -3.39
N CYS A 200 28.24 -9.87 -3.69
CA CYS A 200 28.45 -9.39 -5.05
C CYS A 200 29.89 -9.67 -5.49
N THR A 201 30.07 -10.31 -6.64
CA THR A 201 31.39 -10.49 -7.28
C THR A 201 31.47 -9.63 -8.53
N CYS A 202 32.33 -8.61 -8.52
CA CYS A 202 32.42 -7.62 -9.59
C CYS A 202 33.84 -7.52 -10.16
N ASN A 203 33.97 -7.29 -11.47
CA ASN A 203 35.27 -7.22 -12.16
C ASN A 203 35.84 -5.79 -12.31
N HIS A 204 35.30 -4.83 -11.56
CA HIS A 204 35.70 -3.42 -11.59
C HIS A 204 35.54 -2.77 -10.21
N LEU A 205 36.11 -1.59 -10.04
CA LEU A 205 35.90 -0.71 -8.89
C LEU A 205 34.94 0.43 -9.29
N SER A 206 33.89 0.65 -8.50
CA SER A 206 32.81 1.60 -8.82
C SER A 206 31.94 1.90 -7.57
N PHE A 207 30.79 2.53 -7.82
CA PHE A 207 29.68 2.71 -6.87
C PHE A 207 28.71 1.54 -7.00
N PHE A 208 28.58 0.73 -5.94
CA PHE A 208 27.80 -0.50 -5.92
C PHE A 208 26.56 -0.39 -5.04
N ALA A 209 25.50 -1.06 -5.44
CA ALA A 209 24.27 -1.16 -4.68
C ALA A 209 23.62 -2.54 -4.89
N VAL A 210 22.74 -2.93 -3.98
CA VAL A 210 21.83 -4.06 -4.17
C VAL A 210 20.44 -3.50 -4.44
N LEU A 211 19.87 -3.78 -5.62
CA LEU A 211 18.47 -3.48 -5.90
C LEU A 211 17.60 -4.59 -5.32
N VAL A 212 16.61 -4.20 -4.54
CA VAL A 212 15.62 -5.08 -3.93
C VAL A 212 14.23 -4.69 -4.43
N ASN A 213 13.38 -5.69 -4.63
CA ASN A 213 11.96 -5.47 -4.87
C ASN A 213 11.23 -5.56 -3.53
N PRO A 214 10.73 -4.44 -2.97
CA PRO A 214 9.97 -4.46 -1.73
C PRO A 214 8.56 -4.99 -2.03
N ILE A 215 8.43 -6.30 -2.12
CA ILE A 215 7.13 -6.95 -1.97
C ILE A 215 7.06 -7.35 -0.50
N LEU A 216 6.07 -6.84 0.24
CA LEU A 216 5.74 -7.38 1.56
C LEU A 216 5.48 -8.89 1.37
N SER A 217 6.47 -9.74 1.67
CA SER A 217 6.28 -11.18 1.58
C SER A 217 5.46 -11.64 2.78
N VAL A 218 4.14 -11.76 2.56
CA VAL A 218 3.30 -12.58 3.42
C VAL A 218 3.78 -14.02 3.23
N ASP A 219 4.33 -14.61 4.29
CA ASP A 219 4.82 -16.02 4.30
C ASP A 219 3.82 -16.94 3.58
N GLU A 220 4.31 -17.89 2.78
CA GLU A 220 3.49 -18.69 1.87
C GLU A 220 2.34 -19.41 2.61
N ARG A 221 2.60 -19.90 3.84
CA ARG A 221 1.58 -20.49 4.71
C ARG A 221 0.45 -19.51 5.07
N ASN A 222 0.81 -18.26 5.33
CA ASN A 222 -0.17 -17.22 5.63
C ASN A 222 -0.95 -16.84 4.36
N SER A 223 -0.29 -16.77 3.20
CA SER A 223 -0.97 -16.50 1.92
C SER A 223 -2.00 -17.58 1.56
N MET A 224 -1.66 -18.86 1.74
CA MET A 224 -2.58 -19.97 1.54
C MET A 224 -3.74 -19.93 2.53
N ALA A 225 -3.45 -19.70 3.82
CA ALA A 225 -4.48 -19.57 4.85
C ALA A 225 -5.47 -18.42 4.54
N LEU A 226 -4.96 -17.25 4.15
CA LEU A 226 -5.78 -16.10 3.74
C LEU A 226 -6.61 -16.42 2.50
N GLY A 227 -6.06 -17.16 1.54
CA GLY A 227 -6.78 -17.65 0.37
C GLY A 227 -7.98 -18.52 0.76
N TYR A 228 -7.79 -19.51 1.64
CA TYR A 228 -8.87 -20.37 2.15
C TYR A 228 -9.93 -19.57 2.92
N ILE A 229 -9.51 -18.65 3.81
CA ILE A 229 -10.42 -17.80 4.59
C ILE A 229 -11.29 -16.95 3.64
N THR A 230 -10.70 -16.35 2.62
CA THR A 230 -11.42 -15.49 1.68
C THR A 230 -12.37 -16.31 0.81
N TYR A 231 -11.95 -17.49 0.36
CA TYR A 231 -12.77 -18.38 -0.46
C TYR A 231 -13.99 -18.91 0.30
N ILE A 232 -13.78 -19.53 1.46
CA ILE A 232 -14.86 -20.10 2.30
C ILE A 232 -15.78 -18.96 2.78
N GLY A 233 -15.21 -17.85 3.26
CA GLY A 233 -15.99 -16.71 3.71
C GLY A 233 -16.83 -16.10 2.60
N SER A 234 -16.28 -15.92 1.39
CA SER A 234 -17.04 -15.39 0.25
C SER A 234 -18.17 -16.31 -0.20
N ALA A 235 -17.95 -17.63 -0.22
CA ALA A 235 -19.00 -18.60 -0.53
C ALA A 235 -20.15 -18.53 0.48
N LEU A 236 -19.82 -18.43 1.77
CA LEU A 236 -20.79 -18.26 2.84
C LEU A 236 -21.56 -16.94 2.70
N SER A 237 -20.85 -15.84 2.41
CA SER A 237 -21.45 -14.52 2.20
C SER A 237 -22.45 -14.50 1.05
N ILE A 238 -22.18 -15.19 -0.07
CA ILE A 238 -23.14 -15.30 -1.19
C ILE A 238 -24.44 -15.94 -0.74
N LEU A 239 -24.37 -17.08 -0.03
CA LEU A 239 -25.55 -17.79 0.47
C LEU A 239 -26.41 -16.85 1.34
N PHE A 240 -25.79 -16.17 2.30
CA PHE A 240 -26.49 -15.26 3.20
C PHE A 240 -27.00 -13.99 2.50
N LEU A 241 -26.31 -13.47 1.49
CA LEU A 241 -26.78 -12.34 0.69
C LEU A 241 -28.02 -12.70 -0.13
N ILE A 242 -28.09 -13.91 -0.70
CA ILE A 242 -29.29 -14.39 -1.41
C ILE A 242 -30.48 -14.44 -0.45
N ILE A 243 -30.29 -15.02 0.74
CA ILE A 243 -31.34 -15.07 1.77
C ILE A 243 -31.75 -13.64 2.17
N SER A 244 -30.79 -12.74 2.38
CA SER A 244 -31.05 -11.33 2.72
C SER A 244 -31.85 -10.61 1.65
N LEU A 245 -31.56 -10.86 0.36
CA LEU A 245 -32.30 -10.29 -0.76
C LEU A 245 -33.75 -10.76 -0.75
N ILE A 246 -34.00 -12.05 -0.51
CA ILE A 246 -35.36 -12.59 -0.36
C ILE A 246 -36.09 -11.88 0.80
N ILE A 247 -35.44 -11.74 1.95
CA ILE A 247 -35.99 -11.01 3.11
C ILE A 247 -36.32 -9.57 2.73
N PHE A 248 -35.42 -8.84 2.07
CA PHE A 248 -35.67 -7.46 1.66
C PHE A 248 -36.78 -7.34 0.62
N ILE A 249 -36.92 -8.28 -0.33
CA ILE A 249 -38.04 -8.33 -1.28
C ILE A 249 -39.36 -8.47 -0.50
N CYS A 250 -39.42 -9.40 0.44
CA CYS A 250 -40.60 -9.61 1.29
C CYS A 250 -40.93 -8.37 2.12
N LEU A 251 -39.95 -7.79 2.81
CA LEU A 251 -40.14 -6.57 3.60
C LEU A 251 -40.62 -5.40 2.73
N ARG A 252 -40.04 -5.22 1.54
CA ARG A 252 -40.43 -4.16 0.60
C ARG A 252 -41.85 -4.35 0.07
N ARG A 253 -42.29 -5.59 -0.13
CA ARG A 253 -43.68 -5.92 -0.52
C ARG A 253 -44.67 -5.55 0.58
N HIS A 254 -44.32 -5.77 1.85
CA HIS A 254 -45.17 -5.45 2.99
C HIS A 254 -45.13 -3.97 3.38
N ARG A 255 -43.96 -3.32 3.32
CA ARG A 255 -43.75 -1.90 3.61
C ARG A 255 -42.75 -1.31 2.61
N PRO A 256 -43.20 -0.53 1.61
CA PRO A 256 -42.32 0.04 0.59
C PRO A 256 -41.53 1.25 1.14
N GLU A 257 -40.66 1.01 2.11
CA GLU A 257 -39.73 2.00 2.64
C GLU A 257 -38.56 2.20 1.69
N LYS A 258 -38.18 3.46 1.46
CA LYS A 258 -37.06 3.80 0.57
C LYS A 258 -35.74 3.21 1.06
N VAL A 259 -35.58 3.07 2.38
CA VAL A 259 -34.40 2.48 3.07
C VAL A 259 -34.14 1.06 2.59
N ILE A 260 -35.18 0.22 2.57
CA ILE A 260 -35.09 -1.18 2.14
C ILE A 260 -34.61 -1.26 0.68
N GLY A 261 -35.07 -0.33 -0.16
CA GLY A 261 -34.62 -0.23 -1.55
C GLY A 261 -33.13 0.06 -1.70
N VAL A 262 -32.52 0.88 -0.83
CA VAL A 262 -31.08 1.17 -0.87
C VAL A 262 -30.27 -0.03 -0.37
N HIS A 263 -30.68 -0.64 0.74
CA HIS A 263 -30.06 -1.87 1.27
C HIS A 263 -30.07 -3.02 0.25
N MET A 264 -31.15 -3.18 -0.51
CA MET A 264 -31.22 -4.17 -1.59
C MET A 264 -30.16 -3.93 -2.66
N GLN A 265 -29.97 -2.69 -3.10
CA GLN A 265 -28.99 -2.39 -4.16
C GLN A 265 -27.56 -2.60 -3.68
N LEU A 266 -27.25 -2.23 -2.44
CA LEU A 266 -25.98 -2.56 -1.81
C LEU A 266 -25.76 -4.08 -1.69
N ALA A 267 -26.77 -4.83 -1.28
CA ALA A 267 -26.70 -6.29 -1.20
C ALA A 267 -26.48 -6.94 -2.59
N VAL A 268 -27.10 -6.40 -3.65
CA VAL A 268 -26.83 -6.83 -5.04
C VAL A 268 -25.39 -6.52 -5.44
N ALA A 269 -24.86 -5.34 -5.12
CA ALA A 269 -23.48 -4.98 -5.43
C ALA A 269 -22.47 -5.89 -4.71
N LEU A 270 -22.69 -6.19 -3.42
CA LEU A 270 -21.88 -7.13 -2.65
C LEU A 270 -21.97 -8.57 -3.20
N LEU A 271 -23.17 -9.00 -3.63
CA LEU A 271 -23.35 -10.30 -4.27
C LEU A 271 -22.53 -10.39 -5.56
N CYS A 272 -22.59 -9.36 -6.41
CA CYS A 272 -21.77 -9.28 -7.62
C CYS A 272 -20.27 -9.31 -7.30
N LEU A 273 -19.83 -8.65 -6.22
CA LEU A 273 -18.43 -8.62 -5.80
C LEU A 273 -17.94 -10.01 -5.37
N HIS A 274 -18.64 -10.67 -4.44
CA HIS A 274 -18.25 -12.01 -3.99
C HIS A 274 -18.35 -13.07 -5.09
N LEU A 275 -19.39 -12.98 -5.94
CA LEU A 275 -19.54 -13.90 -7.07
C LEU A 275 -18.41 -13.74 -8.10
N SER A 276 -18.07 -12.49 -8.45
CA SER A 276 -16.95 -12.21 -9.37
C SER A 276 -15.62 -12.69 -8.79
N PHE A 277 -15.41 -12.53 -7.48
CA PHE A 277 -14.21 -12.98 -6.80
C PHE A 277 -14.07 -14.50 -6.81
N LEU A 278 -15.14 -15.22 -6.46
CA LEU A 278 -15.14 -16.68 -6.51
C LEU A 278 -14.98 -17.22 -7.93
N LEU A 279 -15.67 -16.62 -8.91
CA LEU A 279 -15.57 -17.02 -10.31
C LEU A 279 -14.14 -16.81 -10.83
N SER A 280 -13.52 -15.67 -10.51
CA SER A 280 -12.13 -15.40 -10.84
C SER A 280 -11.18 -16.42 -10.24
N THR A 281 -11.37 -16.77 -8.96
CA THR A 281 -10.52 -17.74 -8.25
C THR A 281 -10.71 -19.16 -8.79
N LEU A 282 -11.96 -19.56 -9.05
CA LEU A 282 -12.33 -20.88 -9.55
C LEU A 282 -11.77 -21.12 -10.95
N ILE A 283 -11.89 -20.15 -11.85
CA ILE A 283 -11.39 -20.27 -13.24
C ILE A 283 -9.87 -20.37 -13.26
N VAL A 284 -9.18 -19.55 -12.46
CA VAL A 284 -7.73 -19.63 -12.29
C VAL A 284 -7.30 -21.02 -11.78
N TRP A 285 -8.03 -21.58 -10.82
CA TRP A 285 -7.70 -22.88 -10.23
C TRP A 285 -7.91 -24.04 -11.22
N LEU A 286 -9.02 -24.00 -11.98
CA LEU A 286 -9.37 -25.05 -12.94
C LEU A 286 -8.48 -25.06 -14.19
N GLN A 287 -7.99 -23.89 -14.62
CA GLN A 287 -7.46 -23.71 -15.97
C GLN A 287 -5.97 -23.35 -15.97
N LYS A 288 -5.22 -23.89 -15.00
CA LYS A 288 -3.83 -23.62 -14.57
C LYS A 288 -2.79 -23.28 -15.65
N GLU A 289 -3.01 -23.63 -16.92
CA GLU A 289 -2.11 -23.32 -18.05
C GLU A 289 -2.79 -22.65 -19.28
N ASN A 290 -4.12 -22.62 -19.39
CA ASN A 290 -4.84 -22.19 -20.61
C ASN A 290 -6.02 -21.22 -20.36
N VAL A 291 -5.89 -20.28 -19.42
CA VAL A 291 -6.89 -19.19 -19.34
C VAL A 291 -6.74 -18.30 -20.56
N GLU A 292 -7.75 -18.35 -21.43
CA GLU A 292 -7.94 -17.44 -22.55
C GLU A 292 -7.84 -15.98 -22.10
N GLN A 293 -7.07 -15.18 -22.84
CA GLN A 293 -6.76 -13.81 -22.41
C GLN A 293 -8.01 -12.92 -22.30
N TRP A 294 -9.05 -13.20 -23.09
CA TRP A 294 -10.33 -12.48 -23.03
C TRP A 294 -11.15 -12.81 -21.78
N VAL A 295 -11.11 -14.07 -21.30
CA VAL A 295 -11.81 -14.50 -20.08
C VAL A 295 -11.23 -13.77 -18.88
N CYS A 296 -9.91 -13.71 -18.77
CA CYS A 296 -9.25 -13.03 -17.66
C CYS A 296 -9.51 -11.51 -17.66
N LYS A 297 -9.54 -10.90 -18.85
CA LYS A 297 -9.93 -9.49 -19.02
C LYS A 297 -11.36 -9.24 -18.54
N ALA A 298 -12.30 -10.11 -18.92
CA ALA A 298 -13.70 -10.00 -18.50
C ALA A 298 -13.86 -10.15 -16.98
N LEU A 299 -13.20 -11.14 -16.36
CA LEU A 299 -13.25 -11.35 -14.92
C LEU A 299 -12.66 -10.16 -14.14
N GLY A 300 -11.51 -9.64 -14.57
CA GLY A 300 -10.91 -8.44 -13.99
C GLY A 300 -11.81 -7.21 -14.13
N PHE A 301 -12.48 -7.04 -15.29
CA PHE A 301 -13.47 -6.00 -15.52
C PHE A 301 -14.65 -6.11 -14.55
N PHE A 302 -15.29 -7.28 -14.45
CA PHE A 302 -16.46 -7.49 -13.60
C PHE A 302 -16.12 -7.30 -12.12
N LEU A 303 -14.96 -7.78 -11.70
CA LEU A 303 -14.51 -7.65 -10.32
C LEU A 303 -14.23 -6.19 -9.95
N HIS A 304 -13.55 -5.43 -10.81
CA HIS A 304 -13.30 -4.00 -10.59
C HIS A 304 -14.61 -3.19 -10.61
N TRP A 305 -15.51 -3.48 -11.56
CA TRP A 305 -16.83 -2.87 -11.63
C TRP A 305 -17.66 -3.13 -10.36
N ALA A 306 -17.71 -4.38 -9.90
CA ALA A 306 -18.46 -4.75 -8.70
C ALA A 306 -17.87 -4.11 -7.44
N LEU A 307 -16.55 -3.96 -7.36
CA LEU A 307 -15.87 -3.24 -6.28
C LEU A 307 -16.30 -1.78 -6.23
N LEU A 308 -16.22 -1.07 -7.37
CA LEU A 308 -16.63 0.33 -7.48
C LEU A 308 -18.13 0.53 -7.20
N ALA A 309 -18.97 -0.41 -7.67
CA ALA A 309 -20.39 -0.41 -7.38
C ALA A 309 -20.68 -0.57 -5.89
N THR A 310 -19.97 -1.47 -5.22
CA THR A 310 -20.09 -1.67 -3.77
C THR A 310 -19.76 -0.38 -3.02
N PHE A 311 -18.62 0.27 -3.31
CA PHE A 311 -18.27 1.55 -2.68
C PHE A 311 -19.25 2.68 -3.00
N SER A 312 -19.74 2.75 -4.24
CA SER A 312 -20.74 3.75 -4.63
C SER A 312 -22.05 3.57 -3.86
N TRP A 313 -22.51 2.33 -3.69
CA TRP A 313 -23.70 2.02 -2.90
C TRP A 313 -23.48 2.22 -1.40
N MET A 314 -22.29 1.94 -0.86
CA MET A 314 -21.97 2.27 0.52
C MET A 314 -21.97 3.78 0.77
N LEU A 315 -21.47 4.59 -0.16
CA LEU A 315 -21.55 6.06 -0.10
C LEU A 315 -23.02 6.54 -0.11
N LEU A 316 -23.82 6.00 -1.03
CA LEU A 316 -25.24 6.33 -1.15
C LEU A 316 -26.05 5.90 0.06
N GLU A 317 -25.69 4.79 0.71
CA GLU A 317 -26.26 4.36 1.99
C GLU A 317 -25.94 5.36 3.10
N GLY A 318 -24.68 5.81 3.22
CA GLY A 318 -24.30 6.87 4.16
C GLY A 318 -25.01 8.20 3.89
N PHE A 319 -25.17 8.58 2.61
CA PHE A 319 -25.96 9.74 2.20
C PHE A 319 -27.45 9.58 2.52
N HIS A 320 -28.00 8.39 2.36
CA HIS A 320 -29.37 8.12 2.75
C HIS A 320 -29.54 8.31 4.25
N LEU A 321 -28.63 7.75 5.06
CA LEU A 321 -28.57 7.93 6.51
C LEU A 321 -28.51 9.41 6.93
N TYR A 322 -27.74 10.23 6.20
CA TYR A 322 -27.70 11.69 6.38
C TYR A 322 -29.07 12.35 6.20
N LEU A 323 -29.78 11.98 5.13
CA LEU A 323 -31.14 12.49 4.89
C LEU A 323 -32.13 12.05 5.97
N LEU A 324 -32.00 10.84 6.54
CA LEU A 324 -32.92 10.39 7.60
C LEU A 324 -32.70 11.13 8.93
N LEU A 325 -31.44 11.43 9.29
CA LEU A 325 -31.09 11.88 10.66
C LEU A 325 -30.79 13.38 10.79
N VAL A 326 -30.28 14.02 9.74
CA VAL A 326 -29.83 15.42 9.81
C VAL A 326 -30.85 16.35 9.15
N ARG A 327 -31.34 15.99 7.96
CA ARG A 327 -32.41 16.75 7.30
C ARG A 327 -33.77 16.13 7.64
N VAL A 328 -34.42 16.65 8.69
CA VAL A 328 -35.79 16.27 9.08
C VAL A 328 -36.67 16.08 7.84
N PHE A 329 -37.23 14.88 7.69
CA PHE A 329 -37.92 14.33 6.52
C PHE A 329 -39.02 15.23 5.90
N ASN A 330 -38.63 16.29 5.18
CA ASN A 330 -39.57 17.09 4.40
C ASN A 330 -39.10 17.31 2.95
N ILE A 331 -38.34 16.35 2.41
CA ILE A 331 -37.85 16.40 1.02
C ILE A 331 -38.43 15.19 0.26
N TYR A 332 -39.59 15.40 -0.35
CA TYR A 332 -40.14 14.43 -1.30
C TYR A 332 -39.40 14.54 -2.64
N VAL A 333 -38.44 13.64 -2.88
CA VAL A 333 -37.80 13.52 -4.20
C VAL A 333 -38.55 12.50 -5.04
N ARG A 334 -39.19 12.95 -6.12
CA ARG A 334 -39.83 12.08 -7.12
C ARG A 334 -38.78 11.16 -7.76
N ARG A 335 -39.10 9.85 -7.87
CA ARG A 335 -38.21 8.80 -8.40
C ARG A 335 -36.83 8.73 -7.71
N TYR A 336 -36.78 8.94 -6.39
CA TYR A 336 -35.56 8.91 -5.58
C TYR A 336 -34.64 7.70 -5.86
N LEU A 337 -35.16 6.47 -5.74
CA LEU A 337 -34.36 5.25 -5.95
C LEU A 337 -33.77 5.14 -7.37
N LEU A 338 -34.48 5.64 -8.38
CA LEU A 338 -34.00 5.62 -9.76
C LEU A 338 -32.83 6.59 -9.97
N LYS A 339 -32.88 7.77 -9.35
CA LYS A 339 -31.75 8.72 -9.36
C LYS A 339 -30.53 8.15 -8.63
N LEU A 340 -30.73 7.51 -7.47
CA LEU A 340 -29.65 6.83 -6.77
C LEU A 340 -29.08 5.68 -7.60
N SER A 341 -29.94 4.89 -8.26
CA SER A 341 -29.52 3.78 -9.10
C SER A 341 -28.68 4.26 -10.30
N LEU A 342 -29.06 5.38 -10.92
CA LEU A 342 -28.28 5.99 -11.99
C LEU A 342 -26.86 6.36 -11.51
N VAL A 343 -26.72 6.92 -10.31
CA VAL A 343 -25.41 7.28 -9.75
C VAL A 343 -24.64 6.03 -9.30
N GLY A 344 -25.28 5.17 -8.52
CA GLY A 344 -24.69 4.01 -7.86
C GLY A 344 -24.26 2.90 -8.80
N TRP A 345 -24.90 2.77 -9.97
CA TRP A 345 -24.46 1.83 -11.02
C TRP A 345 -23.78 2.55 -12.20
N GLY A 346 -24.27 3.73 -12.59
CA GLY A 346 -23.76 4.43 -13.77
C GLY A 346 -22.32 4.91 -13.62
N LEU A 347 -21.95 5.47 -12.46
CA LEU A 347 -20.58 5.94 -12.22
C LEU A 347 -19.57 4.77 -12.23
N PRO A 348 -19.78 3.65 -11.50
CA PRO A 348 -18.94 2.46 -11.62
C PRO A 348 -18.84 1.91 -13.04
N THR A 349 -19.96 1.82 -13.77
CA THR A 349 -19.97 1.31 -15.15
C THR A 349 -19.14 2.19 -16.07
N LEU A 350 -19.30 3.51 -15.98
CA LEU A 350 -18.52 4.45 -16.79
C LEU A 350 -17.01 4.28 -16.55
N ILE A 351 -16.59 4.27 -15.28
CA ILE A 351 -15.17 4.12 -14.91
C ILE A 351 -14.64 2.76 -15.38
N ALA A 352 -15.37 1.68 -15.13
CA ALA A 352 -14.94 0.33 -15.51
C ALA A 352 -14.81 0.17 -17.02
N VAL A 353 -15.74 0.74 -17.81
CA VAL A 353 -15.72 0.74 -19.28
C VAL A 353 -14.55 1.54 -19.82
N VAL A 354 -14.28 2.74 -19.30
CA VAL A 354 -13.11 3.55 -19.69
C VAL A 354 -11.81 2.78 -19.43
N CYS A 355 -11.69 2.14 -18.26
CA CYS A 355 -10.54 1.28 -17.94
C CYS A 355 -10.45 0.06 -18.88
N GLY A 356 -11.60 -0.51 -19.27
CA GLY A 356 -11.68 -1.66 -20.17
C GLY A 356 -11.20 -1.34 -21.58
N ILE A 357 -11.70 -0.23 -22.16
CA ILE A 357 -11.29 0.26 -23.48
C ILE A 357 -9.80 0.59 -23.50
N SER A 358 -9.28 1.14 -22.40
CA SER A 358 -7.85 1.48 -22.24
C SER A 358 -6.93 0.26 -22.08
N GLY A 359 -7.48 -0.96 -22.06
CA GLY A 359 -6.69 -2.19 -21.94
C GLY A 359 -6.10 -2.43 -20.55
N VAL A 360 -6.68 -1.86 -19.49
CA VAL A 360 -6.16 -1.92 -18.12
C VAL A 360 -6.23 -3.35 -17.54
N TYR A 361 -7.19 -4.16 -17.95
CA TYR A 361 -7.41 -5.50 -17.38
C TYR A 361 -6.56 -6.57 -18.07
N GLY A 362 -6.14 -7.57 -17.31
CA GLY A 362 -5.34 -8.70 -17.81
C GLY A 362 -4.92 -9.66 -16.70
N LYS A 363 -3.93 -10.50 -17.01
CA LYS A 363 -3.33 -11.41 -16.04
C LYS A 363 -2.50 -10.60 -15.05
N TYR A 364 -2.69 -10.84 -13.77
CA TYR A 364 -1.88 -10.28 -12.70
C TYR A 364 -1.11 -11.43 -12.04
N SER A 365 0.21 -11.43 -12.20
CA SER A 365 1.09 -12.41 -11.56
C SER A 365 1.50 -11.92 -10.18
N LEU A 366 1.06 -12.61 -9.14
CA LEU A 366 1.70 -12.57 -7.82
C LEU A 366 2.82 -13.60 -7.83
N GLU A 367 4.07 -13.15 -7.80
CA GLU A 367 5.20 -14.06 -7.56
C GLU A 367 5.18 -14.45 -6.08
N LEU A 368 4.77 -15.69 -5.79
CA LEU A 368 5.03 -16.32 -4.50
C LEU A 368 6.25 -17.23 -4.68
N ARG A 369 7.25 -17.08 -3.82
CA ARG A 369 8.48 -17.87 -3.89
C ARG A 369 8.45 -18.91 -2.76
N ASP A 370 8.17 -20.16 -3.12
CA ASP A 370 8.22 -21.30 -2.21
C ASP A 370 9.67 -21.57 -1.74
N THR A 371 9.80 -21.89 -0.45
CA THR A 371 11.05 -22.32 0.18
C THR A 371 11.52 -23.71 -0.23
N LYS A 372 10.72 -24.51 -0.96
CA LYS A 372 11.08 -25.91 -1.24
C LYS A 372 11.05 -26.41 -2.68
N ASN A 373 10.36 -25.81 -3.66
CA ASN A 373 10.66 -26.00 -5.09
C ASN A 373 9.73 -25.19 -6.01
N ARG A 374 10.30 -24.65 -7.11
CA ARG A 374 9.66 -24.02 -8.29
C ARG A 374 8.61 -22.92 -8.02
N ASN A 375 9.03 -21.67 -8.32
CA ASN A 375 8.22 -20.48 -8.61
C ASN A 375 6.71 -20.73 -8.83
N SER A 376 5.93 -20.77 -7.76
CA SER A 376 4.47 -20.85 -7.82
C SER A 376 3.90 -19.44 -7.98
N THR A 377 3.88 -18.94 -9.22
CA THR A 377 3.19 -17.68 -9.53
C THR A 377 1.68 -17.88 -9.35
N VAL A 378 1.07 -17.24 -8.35
CA VAL A 378 -0.39 -17.17 -8.25
C VAL A 378 -0.86 -16.13 -9.25
N GLN A 379 -1.42 -16.59 -10.37
CA GLN A 379 -2.01 -15.71 -11.37
C GLN A 379 -3.45 -15.39 -10.95
N MET A 380 -3.81 -14.11 -10.83
CA MET A 380 -5.21 -13.69 -10.68
C MET A 380 -5.62 -12.77 -11.81
N CYS A 381 -6.93 -12.70 -12.09
CA CYS A 381 -7.47 -11.82 -13.11
C CYS A 381 -7.82 -10.47 -12.50
N TRP A 382 -7.00 -9.46 -12.80
CA TRP A 382 -7.10 -8.11 -12.25
C TRP A 382 -6.63 -7.06 -13.28
N MET A 383 -6.21 -5.89 -12.81
CA MET A 383 -5.47 -4.91 -13.59
C MET A 383 -4.09 -5.46 -13.97
N SER A 384 -3.80 -5.51 -15.27
CA SER A 384 -2.58 -6.05 -15.87
C SER A 384 -1.33 -5.33 -15.38
N SER A 385 -0.26 -6.08 -15.09
CA SER A 385 1.06 -5.53 -14.74
C SER A 385 1.74 -4.78 -15.90
N GLU A 386 1.32 -5.04 -17.14
CA GLU A 386 1.93 -4.49 -18.36
C GLU A 386 1.44 -3.07 -18.70
N PHE A 387 0.42 -2.56 -18.00
CA PHE A 387 -0.15 -1.24 -18.30
C PHE A 387 0.64 -0.10 -17.63
N PRO A 388 1.18 0.88 -18.38
CA PRO A 388 2.11 1.89 -17.84
C PRO A 388 1.48 2.88 -16.85
N GLN A 389 0.16 3.14 -16.93
CA GLN A 389 -0.54 4.01 -15.99
C GLN A 389 -1.30 3.25 -14.89
N ARG A 390 -1.00 1.96 -14.69
CA ARG A 390 -1.68 1.08 -13.73
C ARG A 390 -1.65 1.65 -12.31
N LEU A 391 -0.51 2.20 -11.90
CA LEU A 391 -0.33 2.74 -10.55
C LEU A 391 -1.32 3.87 -10.26
N VAL A 392 -1.54 4.77 -11.24
CA VAL A 392 -2.48 5.89 -11.11
C VAL A 392 -3.91 5.38 -11.05
N VAL A 393 -4.30 4.51 -11.98
CA VAL A 393 -5.66 3.95 -12.03
C VAL A 393 -5.98 3.18 -10.75
N SER A 394 -5.08 2.27 -10.32
CA SER A 394 -5.24 1.51 -9.09
C SER A 394 -5.29 2.44 -7.88
N PHE A 395 -4.39 3.42 -7.77
CA PHE A 395 -4.42 4.36 -6.65
C PHE A 395 -5.75 5.11 -6.57
N ILE A 396 -6.26 5.62 -7.68
CA ILE A 396 -7.52 6.36 -7.70
C ILE A 396 -8.70 5.45 -7.34
N THR A 397 -8.83 4.29 -7.99
CA THR A 397 -10.05 3.46 -7.87
C THR A 397 -10.04 2.53 -6.67
N THR A 398 -8.88 2.00 -6.26
CA THR A 398 -8.78 1.01 -5.18
C THR A 398 -8.29 1.58 -3.86
N VAL A 399 -7.76 2.81 -3.82
CA VAL A 399 -7.26 3.44 -2.60
C VAL A 399 -7.99 4.75 -2.30
N ALA A 400 -7.86 5.76 -3.17
CA ALA A 400 -8.36 7.10 -2.91
C ALA A 400 -9.89 7.15 -2.81
N PHE A 401 -10.61 6.58 -3.79
CA PHE A 401 -12.07 6.55 -3.79
C PHE A 401 -12.65 5.79 -2.57
N PRO A 402 -12.23 4.55 -2.27
CA PRO A 402 -12.63 3.85 -1.05
C PRO A 402 -12.34 4.63 0.24
N CYS A 403 -11.15 5.22 0.36
CA CYS A 403 -10.77 6.01 1.53
C CYS A 403 -11.73 7.18 1.77
N LEU A 404 -12.09 7.92 0.72
CA LEU A 404 -13.07 9.01 0.79
C LEU A 404 -14.45 8.52 1.23
N VAL A 405 -14.91 7.39 0.69
CA VAL A 405 -16.20 6.78 1.06
C VAL A 405 -16.20 6.38 2.53
N ILE A 406 -15.15 5.70 3.00
CA ILE A 406 -15.02 5.25 4.39
C ILE A 406 -14.97 6.44 5.34
N LEU A 407 -14.21 7.49 5.00
CA LEU A 407 -14.13 8.71 5.81
C LEU A 407 -15.50 9.36 5.96
N TYR A 408 -16.21 9.57 4.86
CA TYR A 408 -17.55 10.16 4.86
C TYR A 408 -18.54 9.30 5.68
N ASN A 409 -18.55 7.99 5.44
CA ASN A 409 -19.43 7.06 6.15
C ASN A 409 -19.10 6.96 7.65
N SER A 410 -17.82 7.06 8.03
CA SER A 410 -17.37 7.10 9.42
C SER A 410 -17.90 8.34 10.14
N CYS A 411 -17.83 9.51 9.49
CA CYS A 411 -18.42 10.75 10.01
C CYS A 411 -19.93 10.59 10.21
N MET A 412 -20.63 10.01 9.23
CA MET A 412 -22.08 9.78 9.31
C MET A 412 -22.45 8.81 10.44
N LEU A 413 -21.70 7.72 10.61
CA LEU A 413 -21.88 6.80 11.73
C LEU A 413 -21.65 7.50 13.07
N GLY A 414 -20.64 8.37 13.17
CA GLY A 414 -20.38 9.18 14.37
C GLY A 414 -21.58 10.06 14.75
N VAL A 415 -22.24 10.68 13.77
CA VAL A 415 -23.49 11.43 13.99
C VAL A 415 -24.60 10.53 14.50
N VAL A 416 -24.77 9.32 13.94
CA VAL A 416 -25.77 8.35 14.39
C VAL A 416 -25.52 7.97 15.85
N VAL A 417 -24.28 7.60 16.19
CA VAL A 417 -23.89 7.22 17.55
C VAL A 417 -24.14 8.38 18.52
N PHE A 418 -23.79 9.61 18.15
CA PHE A 418 -24.07 10.79 18.97
C PHE A 418 -25.57 11.01 19.20
N LYS A 419 -26.41 10.85 18.17
CA LYS A 419 -27.87 10.97 18.30
C LYS A 419 -28.45 9.85 19.16
N LEU A 420 -28.02 8.60 18.99
CA LEU A 420 -28.43 7.47 19.82
C LEU A 420 -28.04 7.69 21.30
N TRP A 421 -26.83 8.22 21.54
CA TRP A 421 -26.37 8.57 22.87
C TRP A 421 -27.22 9.68 23.51
N LYS A 422 -27.54 10.73 22.76
CA LYS A 422 -28.40 11.84 23.23
C LYS A 422 -29.83 11.39 23.54
N LEU A 423 -30.44 10.56 22.69
CA LEU A 423 -31.78 10.00 22.93
C LEU A 423 -31.83 9.15 24.21
N ARG A 424 -30.76 8.38 24.46
CA ARG A 424 -30.64 7.57 25.68
C ARG A 424 -30.48 8.44 26.93
N GLN A 425 -29.75 9.56 26.85
CA GLN A 425 -29.58 10.47 27.96
C GLN A 425 -30.89 11.21 28.30
N GLY A 426 -31.70 11.58 27.29
CA GLY A 426 -33.00 12.22 27.46
C GLY A 426 -34.10 11.31 28.02
N ASN A 427 -34.09 10.00 27.72
CA ASN A 427 -35.02 9.04 28.33
C ASN A 427 -34.62 8.60 29.75
N GLY A 428 -33.48 9.05 30.27
CA GLY A 428 -32.99 8.74 31.62
C GLY A 428 -33.50 9.67 32.72
N SER A 429 -34.19 10.77 32.37
CA SER A 429 -34.60 11.82 33.32
C SER A 429 -36.03 11.67 33.88
N THR A 430 -36.80 10.67 33.44
CA THR A 430 -38.16 10.44 33.95
C THR A 430 -38.28 9.01 34.50
N GLU A 431 -38.50 8.92 35.81
CA GLU A 431 -38.87 7.77 36.64
C GLU A 431 -37.78 6.85 37.24
N SER A 432 -37.69 6.97 38.57
CA SER A 432 -37.39 6.03 39.68
C SER A 432 -36.52 4.76 39.45
N ARG A 433 -35.55 4.61 40.37
CA ARG A 433 -34.56 3.52 40.51
C ARG A 433 -35.21 2.27 41.12
N SER A 434 -35.25 1.16 40.38
CA SER A 434 -35.44 -0.19 40.95
C SER A 434 -34.47 -1.20 40.31
N SER A 435 -34.06 -2.21 41.08
CA SER A 435 -33.02 -3.21 40.72
C SER A 435 -33.34 -4.06 39.48
N GLY A 436 -34.60 -4.11 39.02
CA GLY A 436 -34.99 -4.74 37.75
C GLY A 436 -34.44 -4.02 36.51
N LYS A 437 -34.04 -2.75 36.62
CA LYS A 437 -33.55 -1.94 35.49
C LYS A 437 -32.13 -2.31 35.01
N LYS A 438 -31.30 -3.00 35.80
CA LYS A 438 -29.91 -3.32 35.40
C LYS A 438 -29.89 -4.31 34.23
N MET A 439 -30.70 -5.37 34.32
CA MET A 439 -30.94 -6.36 33.26
C MET A 439 -31.58 -5.75 32.00
N THR A 440 -32.55 -4.82 32.14
CA THR A 440 -33.17 -4.15 30.98
C THR A 440 -32.24 -3.12 30.32
N ARG A 441 -31.36 -2.48 31.09
CA ARG A 441 -30.38 -1.50 30.59
C ARG A 441 -29.24 -2.18 29.83
N GLU A 442 -28.77 -3.33 30.32
CA GLU A 442 -27.78 -4.17 29.62
C GLU A 442 -28.34 -4.73 28.31
N LYS A 443 -29.59 -5.21 28.30
CA LYS A 443 -30.28 -5.63 27.06
C LYS A 443 -30.42 -4.48 26.04
N GLY A 444 -30.72 -3.26 26.51
CA GLY A 444 -30.74 -2.08 25.65
C GLY A 444 -29.37 -1.69 25.09
N LEU A 445 -28.30 -1.79 25.90
CA LEU A 445 -26.93 -1.52 25.47
C LEU A 445 -26.44 -2.54 24.44
N TRP A 446 -26.73 -3.82 24.63
CA TRP A 446 -26.38 -4.86 23.68
C TRP A 446 -27.13 -4.70 22.35
N LYS A 447 -28.42 -4.33 22.39
CA LYS A 447 -29.20 -4.02 21.18
C LYS A 447 -28.61 -2.85 20.38
N ASP A 448 -28.19 -1.78 21.06
CA ASP A 448 -27.61 -0.62 20.40
C ASP A 448 -26.20 -0.92 19.86
N CYS A 449 -25.37 -1.68 20.59
CA CYS A 449 -24.09 -2.17 20.07
C CYS A 449 -24.28 -3.05 18.85
N ALA A 450 -25.22 -3.99 18.86
CA ALA A 450 -25.52 -4.84 17.71
C ALA A 450 -26.00 -4.00 16.51
N THR A 451 -26.77 -2.94 16.76
CA THR A 451 -27.26 -2.01 15.74
C THR A 451 -26.10 -1.21 15.13
N VAL A 452 -25.24 -0.63 15.96
CA VAL A 452 -24.05 0.13 15.53
C VAL A 452 -23.09 -0.78 14.78
N LEU A 453 -22.89 -2.01 15.23
CA LEU A 453 -22.04 -2.99 14.57
C LEU A 453 -22.59 -3.39 13.20
N GLY A 454 -23.89 -3.68 13.10
CA GLY A 454 -24.56 -3.96 11.82
C GLY A 454 -24.43 -2.79 10.84
N LEU A 455 -24.72 -1.56 11.30
CA LEU A 455 -24.57 -0.35 10.50
C LEU A 455 -23.11 -0.11 10.08
N SER A 456 -22.14 -0.37 10.95
CA SER A 456 -20.71 -0.24 10.66
C SER A 456 -20.28 -1.15 9.50
N CYS A 457 -20.76 -2.40 9.50
CA CYS A 457 -20.47 -3.36 8.44
C CYS A 457 -21.18 -2.99 7.12
N VAL A 458 -22.43 -2.53 7.20
CA VAL A 458 -23.20 -2.04 6.03
C VAL A 458 -22.55 -0.79 5.41
N LEU A 459 -22.01 0.10 6.24
CA LEU A 459 -21.35 1.34 5.80
C LEU A 459 -19.91 1.13 5.30
N GLY A 460 -19.38 -0.09 5.36
CA GLY A 460 -18.06 -0.43 4.81
C GLY A 460 -16.87 -0.10 5.71
N LEU A 461 -17.05 0.04 7.03
CA LEU A 461 -15.92 0.25 7.95
C LEU A 461 -14.85 -0.85 7.95
N PRO A 462 -15.17 -2.14 7.71
CA PRO A 462 -14.15 -3.17 7.54
C PRO A 462 -13.10 -2.84 6.47
N TRP A 463 -13.47 -2.10 5.44
CA TRP A 463 -12.53 -1.64 4.41
C TRP A 463 -11.53 -0.61 4.92
N GLY A 464 -11.87 0.15 5.98
CA GLY A 464 -10.95 1.09 6.63
C GLY A 464 -9.77 0.42 7.32
N LEU A 465 -9.89 -0.87 7.64
CA LEU A 465 -8.80 -1.68 8.18
C LEU A 465 -7.77 -2.08 7.11
N ALA A 466 -8.01 -1.79 5.83
CA ALA A 466 -7.06 -2.03 4.75
C ALA A 466 -5.69 -1.37 5.03
N SER A 467 -5.66 -0.19 5.64
CA SER A 467 -4.41 0.49 6.02
C SER A 467 -3.58 -0.30 7.03
N THR A 468 -4.22 -1.09 7.90
CA THR A 468 -3.54 -1.92 8.91
C THR A 468 -2.83 -3.13 8.30
N THR A 469 -3.18 -3.50 7.06
CA THR A 469 -2.55 -4.60 6.33
C THR A 469 -1.09 -4.31 5.99
N TYR A 470 -0.73 -3.03 5.83
CA TYR A 470 0.65 -2.58 5.62
C TYR A 470 1.48 -2.53 6.90
N LEU A 471 0.82 -2.52 8.07
CA LEU A 471 1.45 -2.30 9.37
C LEU A 471 1.66 -3.60 10.16
N SER A 472 0.75 -4.57 10.01
CA SER A 472 0.75 -5.76 10.88
C SER A 472 0.10 -6.97 10.23
N LEU A 473 0.68 -8.16 10.46
CA LEU A 473 0.14 -9.44 10.00
C LEU A 473 -1.23 -9.78 10.61
N PRO A 474 -1.49 -9.56 11.92
CA PRO A 474 -2.84 -9.70 12.48
C PRO A 474 -3.87 -8.78 11.80
N GLY A 475 -3.46 -7.57 11.38
CA GLY A 475 -4.30 -6.65 10.62
C GLY A 475 -4.77 -7.23 9.30
N ILE A 476 -3.91 -7.98 8.59
CA ILE A 476 -4.27 -8.66 7.34
C ILE A 476 -5.32 -9.75 7.59
N TYR A 477 -5.17 -10.56 8.63
CA TYR A 477 -6.17 -11.59 8.99
C TYR A 477 -7.52 -10.98 9.34
N ILE A 478 -7.54 -9.98 10.23
CA ILE A 478 -8.77 -9.32 10.67
C ILE A 478 -9.49 -8.67 9.48
N PHE A 479 -8.76 -7.92 8.65
CA PHE A 479 -9.30 -7.34 7.43
C PHE A 479 -9.91 -8.40 6.51
N THR A 480 -9.18 -9.49 6.28
CA THR A 480 -9.60 -10.57 5.37
C THR A 480 -10.87 -11.26 5.87
N ILE A 481 -10.94 -11.60 7.16
CA ILE A 481 -12.11 -12.25 7.79
C ILE A 481 -13.34 -11.33 7.73
N LEU A 482 -13.18 -10.04 8.09
CA LEU A 482 -14.32 -9.12 8.11
C LEU A 482 -14.86 -8.82 6.71
N ASN A 483 -13.99 -8.73 5.69
CA ASN A 483 -14.43 -8.54 4.31
C ASN A 483 -15.03 -9.81 3.71
N SER A 484 -14.47 -10.99 3.96
CA SER A 484 -15.02 -12.23 3.44
C SER A 484 -16.38 -12.55 4.04
N LEU A 485 -16.65 -12.13 5.30
CA LEU A 485 -17.93 -12.30 6.00
C LEU A 485 -18.88 -11.08 5.88
N GLN A 486 -18.58 -10.11 5.02
CA GLN A 486 -19.40 -8.89 4.90
C GLN A 486 -20.88 -9.20 4.56
N GLY A 487 -21.14 -10.22 3.74
CA GLY A 487 -22.50 -10.67 3.42
C GLY A 487 -23.25 -11.26 4.60
N VAL A 488 -22.55 -11.92 5.52
CA VAL A 488 -23.14 -12.45 6.78
C VAL A 488 -23.62 -11.30 7.67
N PHE A 489 -22.84 -10.21 7.77
CA PHE A 489 -23.26 -9.05 8.56
C PHE A 489 -24.52 -8.38 7.99
N VAL A 490 -24.63 -8.28 6.67
CA VAL A 490 -25.85 -7.79 6.01
C VAL A 490 -27.05 -8.69 6.32
N PHE A 491 -26.85 -10.00 6.35
CA PHE A 491 -27.90 -10.94 6.75
C PHE A 491 -28.36 -10.74 8.19
N LEU A 492 -27.43 -10.68 9.14
CA LEU A 492 -27.75 -10.42 10.55
C LEU A 492 -28.52 -9.11 10.71
N TRP A 493 -28.13 -8.08 9.94
CA TRP A 493 -28.85 -6.81 9.89
C TRP A 493 -30.27 -6.96 9.32
N SER A 494 -30.44 -7.70 8.22
CA SER A 494 -31.77 -7.95 7.61
C SER A 494 -32.71 -8.68 8.57
N VAL A 495 -32.20 -9.63 9.35
CA VAL A 495 -32.96 -10.35 10.38
C VAL A 495 -33.36 -9.39 11.51
N ALA A 496 -32.43 -8.54 11.96
CA ALA A 496 -32.72 -7.52 12.98
C ALA A 496 -33.82 -6.54 12.53
N LEU A 497 -33.78 -6.09 11.27
CA LEU A 497 -34.83 -5.26 10.67
C LEU A 497 -36.18 -5.99 10.61
N THR A 498 -36.17 -7.27 10.26
CA THR A 498 -37.38 -8.10 10.21
C THR A 498 -38.01 -8.26 11.60
N TYR A 499 -37.19 -8.53 12.62
CA TYR A 499 -37.66 -8.66 14.00
C TYR A 499 -38.28 -7.35 14.50
N LYS A 500 -37.63 -6.21 14.21
CA LYS A 500 -38.17 -4.89 14.52
C LYS A 500 -39.52 -4.65 13.85
N SER A 501 -39.62 -4.90 12.54
CA SER A 501 -40.88 -4.74 11.80
C SER A 501 -42.01 -5.63 12.34
N ARG A 502 -41.70 -6.86 12.78
CA ARG A 502 -42.69 -7.76 13.37
C ARG A 502 -43.18 -7.27 14.73
N SER A 503 -42.27 -6.76 15.56
CA SER A 503 -42.61 -6.14 16.85
C SER A 503 -43.52 -4.92 16.67
N ASP A 504 -43.23 -4.06 15.69
CA ASP A 504 -44.03 -2.87 15.39
C ASP A 504 -45.43 -3.24 14.84
N ASN A 505 -45.54 -4.30 14.04
CA ASN A 505 -46.84 -4.82 13.59
C ASN A 505 -47.67 -5.40 14.74
N ASN A 506 -47.05 -6.19 15.62
CA ASN A 506 -47.74 -6.82 16.75
C ASN A 506 -48.23 -5.79 17.78
N SER A 507 -47.45 -4.73 18.03
CA SER A 507 -47.86 -3.62 18.90
C SER A 507 -49.03 -2.83 18.30
N SER A 508 -48.99 -2.51 17.01
CA SER A 508 -50.10 -1.83 16.33
C SER A 508 -51.40 -2.65 16.32
N LEU A 509 -51.31 -3.98 16.13
CA LEU A 509 -52.48 -4.87 16.25
C LEU A 509 -53.04 -4.91 17.67
N ARG A 510 -52.16 -4.88 18.67
CA ARG A 510 -52.56 -4.86 20.08
C ARG A 510 -53.25 -3.54 20.43
N ASP A 511 -52.72 -2.41 20.00
CA ASP A 511 -53.35 -1.09 20.19
C ASP A 511 -54.73 -1.02 19.51
N GLN A 512 -54.88 -1.53 18.28
CA GLN A 512 -56.21 -1.61 17.63
C GLN A 512 -57.17 -2.52 18.39
N SER A 513 -56.71 -3.64 18.96
CA SER A 513 -57.55 -4.52 19.77
C SER A 513 -57.97 -3.85 21.09
N THR A 514 -57.09 -3.10 21.72
CA THR A 514 -57.37 -2.33 22.94
C THR A 514 -58.33 -1.17 22.66
N GLN A 515 -58.17 -0.49 21.53
CA GLN A 515 -59.07 0.59 21.10
C GLN A 515 -60.47 0.07 20.77
N LYS A 516 -60.59 -1.11 20.13
CA LYS A 516 -61.87 -1.79 19.89
C LYS A 516 -62.54 -2.23 21.20
N MET A 517 -61.78 -2.74 22.17
CA MET A 517 -62.29 -3.11 23.50
C MET A 517 -62.84 -1.91 24.27
N MET A 518 -62.18 -0.75 24.21
CA MET A 518 -62.68 0.50 24.81
C MET A 518 -63.97 0.98 24.14
N THR A 519 -64.09 0.93 22.81
CA THR A 519 -65.33 1.35 22.14
C THR A 519 -66.53 0.45 22.47
N THR A 520 -66.33 -0.84 22.76
CA THR A 520 -67.42 -1.72 23.21
C THR A 520 -67.84 -1.54 24.67
N SER A 521 -66.99 -0.93 25.52
CA SER A 521 -67.36 -0.67 26.93
C SER A 521 -68.09 0.66 27.14
N PHE A 522 -68.08 1.57 26.15
CA PHE A 522 -68.81 2.84 26.21
C PHE A 522 -70.19 2.81 25.52
N SER A 523 -70.58 1.67 24.94
CA SER A 523 -71.83 1.49 24.21
C SER A 523 -72.83 0.54 24.89
N ASN A 524 -72.67 0.27 26.20
CA ASN A 524 -73.60 -0.49 27.02
C ASN A 524 -74.13 0.34 28.18
#